data_AF-A0A7X8XEI1-F1
#
_entry.id   AF-A0A7X8XEI1-F1
#
_cell.length_a   1.000
_cell.length_b   1.000
_cell.length_c   1.000
_cell.angle_alpha   90.00
_cell.angle_beta   90.00
_cell.angle_gamma   90.00
#
_symmetry.space_group_name_H-M   'P 1'
#
loop_
_entity.id
_entity.type
_entity.pdbx_description
1 polymer ?
#
loop_
_entity_poly.entity_id
_entity_poly.type
_entity_poly.pdbx_seq_one_letter_code
_entity_poly.pdbx_strand_id
1 'polypeptide(L)'
;MIFCLLLSCLLEVVLGLHRIALPVLLSVVFYFACLLPWHKGVLLYFLAAALLDGWFARTLPSTGLSLIGILYFADLWQRFGDRNSLFSLLVPGALTGLISSVFLLLNILVSGGRIGVMTLFFSSLYCLVAIVLLPSVWWLLEKGARFLALRRQEVFSPALRPEEYSAREEAVDE
;
A
#
# COMPACT_ATOMS: atom_id res chain seq x y z
N MET A 1 1.22 10.14 8.44
CA MET A 1 1.51 9.86 7.02
C MET A 1 3.00 9.94 6.73
N ILE A 2 3.64 11.13 6.77
CA ILE A 2 5.08 11.30 6.44
C ILE A 2 5.97 10.34 7.22
N PHE A 3 5.81 10.27 8.55
CA PHE A 3 6.57 9.34 9.39
C PHE A 3 6.40 7.87 8.96
N CYS A 4 5.18 7.43 8.65
CA CYS A 4 4.91 6.07 8.18
C CYS A 4 5.58 5.79 6.82
N LEU A 5 5.58 6.76 5.90
CA LEU A 5 6.24 6.64 4.60
C LEU A 5 7.75 6.51 4.78
N LEU A 6 8.37 7.38 5.58
CA LEU A 6 9.80 7.32 5.88
C LEU A 6 10.18 6.00 6.59
N LEU A 7 9.37 5.56 7.56
CA LEU A 7 9.57 4.29 8.24
C LEU A 7 9.46 3.11 7.27
N SER A 8 8.51 3.15 6.33
CA SER A 8 8.36 2.10 5.33
C SER A 8 9.53 2.07 4.34
N CYS A 9 10.04 3.23 3.89
CA CYS A 9 11.27 3.31 3.12
C CYS A 9 12.45 2.71 3.90
N LEU A 10 12.63 3.12 5.16
CA LEU A 10 13.71 2.61 6.01
C LEU A 10 13.60 1.09 6.19
N LEU A 11 12.40 0.58 6.46
CA LEU A 11 12.17 -0.85 6.64
C LEU A 11 12.50 -1.63 5.36
N GLU A 12 12.06 -1.13 4.21
CA GLU A 12 12.35 -1.75 2.91
C GLU A 12 13.85 -1.71 2.56
N VAL A 13 14.55 -0.64 2.94
CA VAL A 13 16.02 -0.56 2.83
C VAL A 13 16.70 -1.59 3.74
N VAL A 14 16.32 -1.66 5.02
CA VAL A 14 16.89 -2.62 5.99
C VAL A 14 16.65 -4.06 5.56
N LEU A 15 15.43 -4.38 5.11
CA LEU A 15 15.10 -5.69 4.55
C LEU A 15 15.93 -5.98 3.29
N GLY A 16 16.09 -4.99 2.41
CA GLY A 16 16.92 -5.09 1.22
C GLY A 16 18.39 -5.39 1.53
N LEU A 17 18.95 -4.82 2.60
CA LEU A 17 20.30 -5.14 3.08
C LEU A 17 20.43 -6.61 3.51
N HIS A 18 19.36 -7.21 4.05
CA HIS A 18 19.28 -8.64 4.36
C HIS A 18 18.91 -9.52 3.16
N ARG A 19 18.91 -8.98 1.94
CA ARG A 19 18.50 -9.66 0.69
C ARG A 19 17.03 -10.08 0.68
N ILE A 20 16.20 -9.40 1.47
CA ILE A 20 14.76 -9.60 1.51
C ILE A 20 14.12 -8.42 0.79
N ALA A 21 13.51 -8.67 -0.37
CA ALA A 21 12.72 -7.67 -1.08
C ALA A 21 11.27 -7.76 -0.61
N LEU A 22 10.66 -6.65 -0.18
CA LEU A 22 9.24 -6.58 0.18
C LEU A 22 8.64 -5.23 -0.22
N PRO A 23 7.42 -5.17 -0.82
CA PRO A 23 6.78 -3.93 -1.24
C PRO A 23 6.12 -3.21 -0.06
N VAL A 24 6.89 -2.89 0.99
CA VAL A 24 6.36 -2.28 2.22
C VAL A 24 5.85 -0.88 1.92
N LEU A 25 6.64 -0.07 1.22
CA LEU A 25 6.27 1.30 0.87
C LEU A 25 4.95 1.33 0.10
N LEU A 26 4.83 0.48 -0.91
CA LEU A 26 3.63 0.40 -1.75
C LEU A 26 2.38 -0.03 -0.95
N SER A 27 2.55 -0.94 0.01
CA SER A 27 1.45 -1.37 0.90
C SER A 27 0.98 -0.22 1.81
N VAL A 28 1.92 0.55 2.37
CA VAL A 28 1.61 1.72 3.21
C VAL A 28 0.98 2.84 2.38
N VAL A 29 1.46 3.06 1.14
CA VAL A 29 0.87 4.04 0.24
C VAL A 29 -0.55 3.65 -0.14
N PHE A 30 -0.80 2.37 -0.45
CA PHE A 30 -2.14 1.88 -0.73
C PHE A 30 -3.10 2.14 0.44
N TYR A 31 -2.68 1.86 1.67
CA TYR A 31 -3.45 2.16 2.89
C TYR A 31 -3.86 3.64 2.96
N PHE A 32 -2.89 4.56 2.81
CA PHE A 32 -3.19 5.99 2.88
C PHE A 32 -3.99 6.50 1.68
N ALA A 33 -3.76 5.96 0.48
CA ALA A 33 -4.51 6.30 -0.73
C ALA A 33 -5.98 5.85 -0.64
N CYS A 34 -6.28 4.77 0.09
CA CYS A 34 -7.66 4.41 0.40
C CYS A 34 -8.28 5.36 1.43
N LEU A 35 -7.56 5.74 2.50
CA LEU A 35 -8.14 6.54 3.58
C LEU A 35 -8.31 8.03 3.25
N LEU A 36 -7.36 8.61 2.52
CA LEU A 36 -7.32 10.03 2.20
C LEU A 36 -7.35 10.22 0.69
N PRO A 37 -7.91 11.35 0.21
CA PRO A 37 -7.82 11.70 -1.20
C PRO A 37 -6.35 11.68 -1.67
N TRP A 38 -6.03 10.71 -2.51
CA TRP A 38 -4.65 10.36 -2.86
C TRP A 38 -3.89 11.54 -3.46
N HIS A 39 -4.57 12.42 -4.22
CA HIS A 39 -4.01 13.62 -4.83
C HIS A 39 -3.29 14.55 -3.84
N LYS A 40 -3.71 14.60 -2.57
CA LYS A 40 -3.04 15.44 -1.55
C LYS A 40 -1.68 14.87 -1.11
N GLY A 41 -1.48 13.57 -1.26
CA GLY A 41 -0.27 12.85 -0.87
C GLY A 41 0.64 12.46 -2.03
N VAL A 42 0.22 12.63 -3.29
CA VAL A 42 0.94 12.19 -4.51
C VAL A 42 2.41 12.59 -4.48
N LEU A 43 2.70 13.87 -4.23
CA LEU A 43 4.07 14.37 -4.24
C LEU A 43 4.95 13.63 -3.21
N LEU A 44 4.42 13.38 -2.02
CA LEU A 44 5.12 12.64 -0.97
C LEU A 44 5.31 11.17 -1.33
N TYR A 45 4.32 10.54 -1.97
CA TYR A 45 4.41 9.15 -2.42
C TYR A 45 5.50 8.99 -3.50
N PHE A 46 5.52 9.88 -4.49
CA PHE A 46 6.55 9.88 -5.53
C PHE A 46 7.93 10.21 -4.99
N LEU A 47 8.03 11.15 -4.05
CA LEU A 47 9.31 11.45 -3.39
C LEU A 47 9.84 10.23 -2.63
N ALA A 48 8.99 9.55 -1.87
CA ALA A 48 9.37 8.32 -1.16
C ALA A 48 9.78 7.19 -2.12
N ALA A 49 9.05 7.01 -3.22
CA ALA A 49 9.39 6.04 -4.25
C ALA A 49 10.72 6.37 -4.95
N ALA A 50 10.95 7.64 -5.27
CA ALA A 50 12.19 8.11 -5.88
C ALA A 50 13.41 7.93 -4.96
N LEU A 51 13.25 8.20 -3.66
CA LEU A 51 14.30 7.93 -2.66
C LEU A 51 14.64 6.44 -2.61
N LEU A 52 13.63 5.57 -2.66
CA LEU A 52 13.81 4.12 -2.63
C LEU A 52 14.48 3.60 -3.91
N ASP A 53 13.97 4.00 -5.09
CA ASP A 53 14.56 3.62 -6.38
C ASP A 53 16.00 4.14 -6.52
N GLY A 54 16.28 5.35 -6.03
CA GLY A 54 17.62 5.95 -5.98
C GLY A 54 18.57 5.20 -5.06
N TRP A 55 18.11 4.79 -3.87
CA TRP A 55 18.92 4.00 -2.93
C TRP A 55 19.35 2.66 -3.52
N PHE A 56 18.45 1.97 -4.21
CA PHE A 56 18.75 0.70 -4.86
C PHE A 56 19.46 0.85 -6.21
N ALA A 57 19.83 2.08 -6.60
CA ALA A 57 20.49 2.39 -7.87
C ALA A 57 19.81 1.74 -9.09
N ARG A 58 18.48 1.69 -9.08
CA ARG A 58 17.71 0.99 -10.12
C ARG A 58 17.77 1.79 -11.43
N THR A 59 18.11 1.11 -12.52
CA THR A 59 18.15 1.70 -13.88
C THR A 59 16.78 2.19 -14.33
N LEU A 60 15.74 1.45 -13.98
CA LEU A 60 14.34 1.78 -14.24
C LEU A 60 13.63 2.03 -12.90
N PRO A 61 12.90 3.16 -12.74
CA PRO A 61 12.23 3.55 -11.49
C PRO A 61 11.00 2.68 -11.21
N SER A 62 11.25 1.40 -10.94
CA SER A 62 10.25 0.34 -10.78
C SER A 62 9.25 0.63 -9.67
N THR A 63 9.68 1.28 -8.58
CA THR A 63 8.81 1.61 -7.44
C THR A 63 7.90 2.77 -7.81
N GLY A 64 8.44 3.79 -8.48
CA GLY A 64 7.65 4.90 -9.02
C GLY A 64 6.62 4.48 -10.08
N LEU A 65 6.96 3.52 -10.95
CA LEU A 65 6.02 2.99 -11.93
C LEU A 65 4.94 2.10 -11.28
N SER A 66 5.33 1.26 -10.33
CA SER A 66 4.39 0.44 -9.55
C SER A 66 3.39 1.32 -8.79
N LEU A 67 3.88 2.44 -8.24
CA LEU A 67 3.07 3.42 -7.51
C LEU A 67 1.92 3.95 -8.37
N ILE A 68 2.14 4.27 -9.65
CA ILE A 68 1.07 4.75 -10.54
C ILE A 68 -0.07 3.73 -10.61
N GLY A 69 0.24 2.47 -10.89
CA GLY A 69 -0.77 1.40 -10.97
C GLY A 69 -1.54 1.21 -9.66
N ILE A 70 -0.84 1.33 -8.53
CA ILE A 70 -1.44 1.18 -7.19
C ILE A 70 -2.35 2.35 -6.84
N LEU A 71 -2.02 3.58 -7.24
CA LEU A 71 -2.89 4.73 -7.00
C LEU A 71 -4.20 4.62 -7.79
N TYR A 72 -4.14 4.20 -9.06
CA TYR A 72 -5.34 3.91 -9.85
C TYR A 72 -6.18 2.79 -9.21
N PHE A 73 -5.52 1.72 -8.76
CA PHE A 73 -6.21 0.64 -8.08
C PHE A 73 -6.82 1.06 -6.75
N ALA A 74 -6.15 1.94 -5.98
CA ALA A 74 -6.67 2.47 -4.73
C ALA A 74 -7.93 3.31 -4.92
N ASP A 75 -8.02 4.11 -5.99
CA ASP A 75 -9.22 4.88 -6.32
C ASP A 75 -10.41 3.96 -6.66
N LEU A 76 -10.16 2.91 -7.46
CA LEU A 76 -11.16 1.89 -7.75
C LEU A 76 -11.59 1.14 -6.49
N TRP A 77 -10.63 0.74 -5.66
CA TRP A 77 -10.87 0.04 -4.41
C TRP A 77 -11.64 0.90 -3.40
N GLN A 78 -11.45 2.21 -3.40
CA GLN A 78 -12.23 3.12 -2.57
C GLN A 78 -13.72 3.15 -2.96
N ARG A 79 -14.06 2.93 -4.23
CA ARG A 79 -15.43 2.95 -4.72
C ARG A 79 -16.16 1.62 -4.54
N PHE A 80 -15.45 0.50 -4.70
CA PHE A 80 -16.06 -0.83 -4.79
C PHE A 80 -15.58 -1.83 -3.74
N GLY A 81 -14.47 -1.54 -3.05
CA GLY A 81 -13.82 -2.46 -2.14
C GLY A 81 -14.42 -2.41 -0.73
N ASP A 82 -14.58 -3.59 -0.12
CA ASP A 82 -14.88 -3.69 1.31
C ASP A 82 -13.58 -3.58 2.12
N ARG A 83 -13.54 -2.60 3.03
CA ARG A 83 -12.40 -2.31 3.93
C ARG A 83 -12.52 -3.00 5.29
N ASN A 84 -13.69 -3.52 5.62
CA ASN A 84 -13.94 -4.15 6.92
C ASN A 84 -13.49 -5.62 6.94
N SER A 85 -13.34 -6.25 5.78
CA SER A 85 -12.88 -7.63 5.66
C SER A 85 -11.38 -7.71 5.35
N LEU A 86 -10.62 -8.35 6.25
CA LEU A 86 -9.20 -8.65 6.04
C LEU A 86 -8.97 -9.55 4.81
N PHE A 87 -9.95 -10.41 4.48
CA PHE A 87 -9.89 -11.25 3.29
C PHE A 87 -10.03 -10.43 2.00
N SER A 88 -10.82 -9.37 2.02
CA SER A 88 -10.95 -8.43 0.90
C SER A 88 -9.60 -7.77 0.59
N LEU A 89 -8.78 -7.49 1.61
CA LEU A 89 -7.45 -6.90 1.47
C LEU A 89 -6.38 -7.83 0.85
N LEU A 90 -6.65 -9.14 0.72
CA LEU A 90 -5.76 -10.06 0.02
C LEU A 90 -5.66 -9.74 -1.48
N VAL A 91 -6.76 -9.25 -2.08
CA VAL A 91 -6.81 -8.89 -3.50
C VAL A 91 -5.87 -7.72 -3.83
N PRO A 92 -5.92 -6.56 -3.14
CA PRO A 92 -4.93 -5.50 -3.33
C PRO A 92 -3.51 -5.95 -3.01
N GLY A 93 -3.32 -6.81 -2.01
CA GLY A 93 -2.02 -7.38 -1.67
C GLY A 93 -1.44 -8.20 -2.83
N ALA A 94 -2.25 -9.08 -3.43
CA ALA A 94 -1.87 -9.88 -4.60
C ALA A 94 -1.52 -8.99 -5.79
N LEU A 95 -2.37 -8.00 -6.08
CA LEU A 95 -2.16 -7.10 -7.22
C LEU A 95 -0.90 -6.25 -7.04
N THR A 96 -0.65 -5.76 -5.83
CA THR A 96 0.59 -5.04 -5.47
C THR A 96 1.82 -5.93 -5.70
N GLY A 97 1.78 -7.16 -5.19
CA GLY A 97 2.84 -8.15 -5.39
C GLY A 97 3.10 -8.43 -6.87
N LEU A 98 2.04 -8.60 -7.66
CA LEU A 98 2.12 -8.92 -9.08
C LEU A 98 2.72 -7.76 -9.89
N ILE A 99 2.23 -6.53 -9.69
CA ILE A 99 2.75 -5.32 -10.35
C ILE A 99 4.24 -5.15 -10.04
N SER A 100 4.62 -5.20 -8.77
CA SER A 100 6.01 -5.04 -8.36
C SER A 100 6.91 -6.17 -8.88
N SER A 101 6.42 -7.40 -8.92
CA SER A 101 7.14 -8.54 -9.50
C SER A 101 7.42 -8.36 -10.98
N VAL A 102 6.43 -7.88 -11.75
CA VAL A 102 6.59 -7.58 -13.18
C VAL A 102 7.67 -6.51 -13.39
N PHE A 103 7.60 -5.40 -12.66
CA PHE A 103 8.59 -4.33 -12.80
C PHE A 103 9.98 -4.75 -12.34
N LEU A 104 10.10 -5.62 -11.34
CA LEU A 104 11.37 -6.16 -10.88
C LEU A 104 11.99 -7.09 -11.94
N LEU A 105 11.19 -7.95 -12.58
CA LEU A 105 11.64 -8.79 -13.70
C LEU A 105 12.05 -7.96 -14.92
N LEU A 106 11.30 -6.90 -15.24
CA LEU A 106 11.67 -5.94 -16.29
C LEU A 106 13.01 -5.26 -15.96
N ASN A 107 13.22 -4.86 -14.71
CA ASN A 107 14.48 -4.25 -14.29
C ASN A 107 15.68 -5.21 -14.45
N ILE A 108 15.49 -6.50 -14.12
CA ILE A 108 16.51 -7.54 -14.35
C ILE A 108 16.84 -7.65 -15.85
N LEU A 109 15.83 -7.69 -16.72
CA LEU A 109 16.03 -7.77 -18.17
C LEU A 109 16.75 -6.55 -18.73
N VAL A 110 16.33 -5.35 -18.35
CA VAL A 110 16.93 -4.08 -18.81
C VAL A 110 18.38 -3.95 -18.35
N SER A 111 18.69 -4.45 -17.15
CA SER A 111 20.05 -4.48 -16.61
C SER A 111 20.93 -5.60 -17.21
N GLY A 112 20.44 -6.32 -18.23
CA GLY A 112 21.18 -7.40 -18.91
C GLY A 112 21.24 -8.72 -18.14
N GLY A 113 20.43 -8.86 -17.09
CA GLY A 113 20.32 -10.08 -16.29
C GLY A 113 19.52 -11.19 -16.99
N ARG A 114 19.75 -12.44 -16.59
CA ARG A 114 19.01 -13.61 -17.07
C ARG A 114 17.88 -13.96 -16.10
N ILE A 115 16.66 -14.11 -16.62
CA ILE A 115 15.54 -14.70 -15.88
C ILE A 115 15.73 -16.22 -15.89
N GLY A 116 16.07 -16.78 -14.74
CA GLY A 116 16.17 -18.22 -14.50
C GLY A 116 15.08 -18.73 -13.57
N VAL A 117 15.11 -20.04 -13.29
CA VAL A 117 14.16 -20.68 -12.37
C VAL A 117 14.24 -20.08 -10.97
N MET A 118 15.45 -19.78 -10.48
CA MET A 118 15.65 -19.17 -9.17
C MET A 118 15.03 -17.77 -9.07
N THR A 119 15.19 -16.93 -10.10
CA THR A 119 14.59 -15.58 -10.09
C THR A 119 13.06 -15.64 -10.11
N LEU A 120 12.49 -16.60 -10.84
CA LEU A 120 11.04 -16.82 -10.85
C LEU A 120 10.54 -17.34 -9.51
N PHE A 121 11.29 -18.25 -8.86
CA PHE A 121 10.96 -18.73 -7.53
C PHE A 121 10.96 -17.58 -6.50
N PHE A 122 12.00 -16.75 -6.46
CA PHE A 122 12.05 -15.59 -5.57
C PHE A 122 10.95 -14.57 -5.88
N SER A 123 10.62 -14.35 -7.16
CA SER A 123 9.51 -13.48 -7.57
C SER A 123 8.15 -14.02 -7.11
N SER A 124 7.94 -15.35 -7.18
CA SER A 124 6.72 -15.98 -6.68
C SER A 124 6.58 -15.88 -5.16
N LEU A 125 7.67 -16.10 -4.42
CA LEU A 125 7.71 -15.89 -2.97
C LEU A 125 7.43 -14.45 -2.60
N TYR A 126 8.04 -13.50 -3.32
CA TYR A 126 7.79 -12.07 -3.15
C TYR A 126 6.30 -11.74 -3.30
N CYS A 127 5.65 -12.27 -4.33
CA CYS A 127 4.21 -12.10 -4.54
C CYS A 127 3.38 -12.69 -3.39
N LEU A 128 3.71 -13.91 -2.92
CA LEU A 128 3.03 -14.53 -1.79
C LEU A 128 3.17 -13.73 -0.50
N VAL A 129 4.36 -13.21 -0.21
CA VAL A 129 4.55 -12.40 0.99
C VAL A 129 3.81 -11.05 0.85
N ALA A 130 3.77 -10.45 -0.33
CA ALA A 130 3.03 -9.21 -0.58
C ALA A 130 1.52 -9.35 -0.29
N ILE A 131 0.92 -10.52 -0.58
CA ILE A 131 -0.48 -10.82 -0.27
C ILE A 131 -0.75 -10.69 1.23
N VAL A 132 0.14 -11.21 2.06
CA VAL A 132 0.00 -11.21 3.53
C VAL A 132 0.49 -9.90 4.15
N LEU A 133 1.40 -9.20 3.46
CA LEU A 133 1.99 -7.95 3.93
C LEU A 133 0.92 -6.85 4.05
N LEU A 134 0.05 -6.72 3.05
CA LEU A 134 -0.96 -5.67 3.03
C LEU A 134 -1.97 -5.74 4.21
N PRO A 135 -2.60 -6.88 4.53
CA PRO A 135 -3.45 -6.99 5.70
C PRO A 135 -2.66 -6.81 7.01
N SER A 136 -1.39 -7.25 7.06
CA SER A 136 -0.53 -7.06 8.24
C SER A 136 -0.22 -5.57 8.48
N VAL A 137 0.14 -4.84 7.43
CA VAL A 137 0.39 -3.39 7.47
C VAL A 137 -0.88 -2.64 7.85
N TRP A 138 -2.03 -3.02 7.29
CA TRP A 138 -3.32 -2.43 7.62
C TRP A 138 -3.63 -2.62 9.12
N TRP A 139 -3.50 -3.84 9.63
CA TRP A 139 -3.75 -4.15 11.04
C TRP A 139 -2.79 -3.40 11.99
N LEU A 140 -1.50 -3.32 11.65
CA LEU A 140 -0.51 -2.58 12.44
C LEU A 140 -0.80 -1.08 12.47
N LEU A 141 -1.11 -0.48 11.32
CA LEU A 141 -1.43 0.94 11.22
C LEU A 141 -2.73 1.27 11.95
N GLU A 142 -3.73 0.40 11.87
CA GLU A 142 -4.98 0.58 12.58
C GLU A 142 -4.79 0.46 14.09
N LYS A 143 -4.03 -0.53 14.57
CA LYS A 143 -3.69 -0.68 15.99
C LYS A 143 -2.87 0.52 16.49
N GLY A 144 -1.93 1.01 15.68
CA GLY A 144 -1.16 2.21 15.98
C GLY A 144 -2.02 3.47 16.04
N ALA A 145 -2.95 3.65 15.11
CA ALA A 145 -3.90 4.77 15.11
C ALA A 145 -4.80 4.75 16.34
N ARG A 146 -5.31 3.57 16.75
CA ARG A 146 -6.08 3.40 17.99
C ARG A 146 -5.25 3.73 19.24
N PHE A 147 -3.99 3.29 19.27
CA PHE A 147 -3.09 3.55 20.41
C PHE A 147 -2.74 5.02 20.56
N LEU A 148 -2.55 5.73 19.44
CA LEU A 148 -2.27 7.16 19.42
C LEU A 148 -3.51 8.03 19.68
N ALA A 149 -4.66 7.42 19.99
CA ALA A 149 -5.94 8.11 20.19
C ALA A 149 -6.26 9.10 19.06
N LEU A 150 -5.76 8.85 17.85
CA LEU A 150 -6.17 9.55 16.65
C LEU A 150 -7.61 9.10 16.41
N ARG A 151 -8.55 9.81 17.07
CA ARG A 151 -9.99 9.77 16.81
C ARG A 151 -10.10 9.67 15.30
N ARG A 152 -10.70 8.59 14.81
CA ARG A 152 -11.01 8.40 13.39
C ARG A 152 -11.33 9.79 12.84
N GLN A 153 -10.53 10.27 11.87
CA GLN A 153 -11.16 11.09 10.85
C GLN A 153 -12.20 10.15 10.25
N GLU A 154 -13.40 10.23 10.81
CA GLU A 154 -14.63 9.73 10.23
C GLU A 154 -14.75 10.47 8.91
N VAL A 155 -14.01 9.99 7.93
CA VAL A 155 -14.28 10.29 6.54
C VAL A 155 -15.63 9.66 6.32
N PHE A 156 -16.65 10.53 6.49
CA PHE A 156 -17.96 10.49 5.87
C PHE A 156 -18.03 9.35 4.86
N SER A 157 -18.64 8.26 5.29
CA SER A 157 -19.20 7.30 4.34
C SER A 157 -20.32 8.05 3.62
N PRO A 158 -20.22 8.34 2.32
CA PRO A 158 -21.34 8.90 1.57
C PRO A 158 -22.51 7.89 1.45
N ALA A 159 -22.36 6.68 2.01
CA ALA A 159 -23.39 5.66 2.05
C ALA A 159 -24.38 5.82 3.23
N LEU A 160 -24.09 6.68 4.22
CA LEU A 160 -25.09 7.04 5.24
C LEU A 160 -25.92 8.20 4.70
N ARG A 161 -27.17 7.89 4.33
CA ARG A 161 -28.16 8.92 4.00
C ARG A 161 -28.35 9.82 5.23
N PRO A 162 -28.49 11.15 5.06
CA PRO A 162 -28.72 12.08 6.16
C PRO A 162 -29.98 11.77 7.01
N GLU A 163 -30.89 10.94 6.50
CA GLU A 163 -32.11 10.50 7.19
C GLU A 163 -31.84 9.54 8.38
N GLU A 164 -30.72 8.81 8.39
CA GLU A 164 -30.38 7.91 9.52
C GLU A 164 -29.71 8.64 10.69
N TYR A 165 -29.26 9.89 10.48
CA TYR A 165 -28.72 10.73 11.54
C TYR A 165 -29.84 11.31 12.42
N SER A 166 -30.95 11.76 11.83
CA SER A 166 -32.08 12.32 12.59
C SER A 166 -32.76 11.29 13.48
N ALA A 167 -32.92 10.05 13.00
CA ALA A 167 -33.52 8.97 13.77
C ALA A 167 -32.67 8.53 14.98
N ARG A 168 -31.35 8.82 14.97
CA ARG A 168 -30.44 8.43 16.04
C ARG A 168 -30.22 9.54 17.07
N GLU A 169 -30.42 10.81 16.70
CA GLU A 169 -30.50 11.90 17.68
C GLU A 169 -31.82 11.87 18.44
N GLU A 170 -32.95 11.56 17.79
CA GLU A 170 -34.25 11.46 18.47
C GLU A 170 -34.33 10.32 19.50
N ALA A 171 -33.58 9.22 19.30
CA ALA A 171 -33.60 8.07 20.20
C ALA A 171 -32.69 8.20 21.45
N VAL A 172 -31.95 9.31 21.58
CA VAL A 172 -31.10 9.58 22.75
C VAL A 172 -31.77 10.56 23.73
N ASP A 173 -32.86 11.21 23.29
CA ASP A 173 -33.62 12.17 24.07
C ASP A 173 -34.94 11.61 24.67
N GLU A 174 -35.18 10.30 24.58
CA GLU A 174 -36.24 9.57 25.32
C GLU A 174 -35.66 8.63 26.39
#